data_AF-A0A0S6UJA5-F1
#
_entry.id   AF-A0A0S6UJA5-F1
#
_cell.length_a   1.000
_cell.length_b   1.000
_cell.length_c   1.000
_cell.angle_alpha   90.00
_cell.angle_beta   90.00
_cell.angle_gamma   90.00
#
_symmetry.space_group_name_H-M   'P 1'
#
loop_
_entity.id
_entity.type
_entity.pdbx_description
1 polymer ?
#
loop_
_entity_poly.entity_id
_entity_poly.type
_entity_poly.pdbx_seq_one_letter_code
_entity_poly.pdbx_strand_id
1 'polypeptide(L)'
;MKEERIFSAPAGRRKERGCFMAKVKVEAGICGFQTEIQAEAPDMFSCDLNLNTTCPNIQKIAADLGTLNPLEEISFKGNSRLRELFFQYCPHAACPVLPGIVKAVEVAAGLALPGDAHIFVQK
;
A
#
# COMPACT_ATOMS: atom_id res chain seq x y z
N MET A 1 -21.36 14.00 -15.68
CA MET A 1 -21.12 12.54 -15.64
C MET A 1 -19.99 12.20 -16.61
N LYS A 2 -18.75 12.51 -16.22
CA LYS A 2 -17.51 12.18 -16.94
C LYS A 2 -16.38 12.12 -15.91
N GLU A 3 -16.08 10.94 -15.39
CA GLU A 3 -14.96 10.68 -14.46
C GLU A 3 -14.19 9.42 -14.89
N GLU A 4 -14.19 9.13 -16.19
CA GLU A 4 -13.39 8.05 -16.78
C GLU A 4 -12.29 8.66 -17.65
N ARG A 5 -11.29 9.28 -17.03
CA ARG A 5 -10.05 9.67 -17.73
C ARG A 5 -8.91 10.07 -16.79
N ILE A 6 -8.48 9.19 -15.89
CA ILE A 6 -7.23 9.40 -15.11
C ILE A 6 -6.32 8.16 -15.08
N PHE A 7 -6.83 6.96 -15.37
CA PHE A 7 -6.04 5.73 -15.27
C PHE A 7 -5.52 5.26 -16.63
N SER A 8 -4.33 5.72 -17.03
CA SER A 8 -3.55 5.08 -18.09
C SER A 8 -2.44 4.22 -17.48
N ALA A 9 -2.41 2.95 -17.83
CA ALA A 9 -1.31 2.04 -17.47
C ALA A 9 0.03 2.55 -18.02
N PRO A 10 1.16 2.40 -17.29
CA PRO A 10 2.47 2.72 -17.83
C PRO A 10 2.76 1.82 -19.04
N ALA A 11 3.19 2.44 -20.14
CA ALA A 11 3.51 1.75 -21.38
C ALA A 11 4.73 0.83 -21.18
N GLY A 12 4.56 -0.48 -21.42
CA GLY A 12 5.70 -1.35 -21.77
C GLY A 12 5.94 -2.64 -20.98
N ARG A 13 5.00 -3.21 -20.20
CA ARG A 13 5.19 -4.58 -19.65
C ARG A 13 4.21 -5.61 -20.22
N ARG A 14 4.76 -6.71 -20.76
CA ARG A 14 4.06 -7.85 -21.36
C ARG A 14 3.04 -8.44 -20.38
N LYS A 15 1.77 -8.51 -20.80
CA LYS A 15 0.69 -9.24 -20.12
C LYS A 15 0.82 -10.75 -20.38
N GLU A 16 1.52 -11.50 -19.55
CA GLU A 16 1.41 -12.97 -19.58
C GLU A 16 1.50 -13.54 -18.14
N ARG A 17 0.37 -14.11 -17.68
CA ARG A 17 -0.03 -14.49 -16.29
C ARG A 17 -0.69 -13.33 -15.52
N GLY A 18 -1.86 -13.60 -14.94
CA GLY A 18 -2.72 -12.57 -14.36
C GLY A 18 -2.03 -11.88 -13.19
N CYS A 19 -1.62 -10.63 -13.38
CA CYS A 19 -1.19 -9.77 -12.29
C CYS A 19 -2.44 -9.35 -11.51
N PHE A 20 -2.48 -9.73 -10.24
CA PHE A 20 -3.56 -9.38 -9.33
C PHE A 20 -3.31 -7.97 -8.81
N MET A 21 -4.36 -7.16 -8.80
CA MET A 21 -4.28 -5.75 -8.42
C MET A 21 -5.22 -5.48 -7.25
N ALA A 22 -4.73 -4.77 -6.25
CA ALA A 22 -5.54 -4.23 -5.15
C ALA A 22 -5.42 -2.71 -5.08
N LYS A 23 -6.52 -2.07 -4.67
CA LYS A 23 -6.56 -0.62 -4.43
C LYS A 23 -7.06 -0.37 -3.02
N VAL A 24 -6.34 0.47 -2.28
CA VAL A 24 -6.71 0.88 -0.92
C VAL A 24 -6.63 2.38 -0.83
N LYS A 25 -7.64 2.99 -0.21
CA LYS A 25 -7.63 4.40 0.17
C LYS A 25 -7.55 4.48 1.70
N VAL A 26 -6.63 5.29 2.20
CA VAL A 26 -6.44 5.53 3.63
C VAL A 26 -6.67 7.00 3.94
N GLU A 27 -7.55 7.24 4.92
CA GLU A 27 -7.75 8.55 5.53
C GLU A 27 -7.06 8.55 6.90
N ALA A 28 -6.04 9.38 7.09
CA ALA A 28 -5.12 9.27 8.22
C ALA A 28 -5.63 9.90 9.54
N GLY A 29 -6.94 10.11 9.65
CA GLY A 29 -7.57 10.68 10.83
C GLY A 29 -7.19 12.14 11.06
N ILE A 30 -6.85 12.50 12.31
CA ILE A 30 -6.72 13.91 12.74
C ILE A 30 -5.63 14.71 12.02
N CYS A 31 -4.60 14.05 11.45
CA CYS A 31 -3.58 14.76 10.66
C CYS A 31 -4.09 15.20 9.27
N GLY A 32 -5.24 14.67 8.83
CA GLY A 32 -5.93 15.09 7.61
C GLY A 32 -5.30 14.62 6.30
N PHE A 33 -4.18 13.90 6.32
CA PHE A 33 -3.56 13.38 5.11
C PHE A 33 -4.33 12.19 4.53
N GLN A 34 -4.24 12.04 3.21
CA GLN A 34 -4.86 10.96 2.45
C GLN A 34 -3.81 10.24 1.63
N THR A 35 -3.96 8.92 1.50
CA THR A 35 -3.08 8.08 0.69
C THR A 35 -3.92 7.10 -0.12
N GLU A 36 -3.70 7.07 -1.41
CA GLU A 36 -4.18 6.05 -2.33
C GLU A 36 -3.03 5.09 -2.64
N ILE A 37 -3.33 3.80 -2.57
CA ILE A 37 -2.36 2.71 -2.66
C ILE A 37 -2.84 1.82 -3.79
N GLN A 38 -1.96 1.55 -4.75
CA GLN A 38 -2.17 0.55 -5.78
C GLN A 38 -1.09 -0.51 -5.62
N ALA A 39 -1.51 -1.76 -5.46
CA ALA A 39 -0.62 -2.90 -5.32
C ALA A 39 -0.82 -3.84 -6.50
N GLU A 40 0.28 -4.24 -7.12
CA GLU A 40 0.30 -5.14 -8.27
C GLU A 40 1.22 -6.32 -7.94
N ALA A 41 0.65 -7.51 -7.86
CA ALA A 41 1.37 -8.72 -7.52
C ALA A 41 1.20 -9.77 -8.63
N PRO A 42 2.28 -10.18 -9.31
CA PRO A 42 2.23 -11.31 -10.24
C PRO A 42 2.04 -12.67 -9.53
N ASP A 43 2.45 -12.75 -8.27
CA ASP A 43 2.38 -13.94 -7.41
C ASP A 43 2.44 -13.55 -5.92
N MET A 44 2.57 -14.53 -5.03
CA MET A 44 2.60 -14.32 -3.58
C MET A 44 3.98 -13.88 -3.02
N PHE A 45 5.00 -13.73 -3.86
CA PHE A 45 6.38 -13.44 -3.45
C PHE A 45 6.91 -12.10 -3.95
N SER A 46 6.17 -11.44 -4.84
CA SER A 46 6.56 -10.15 -5.42
C SER A 46 5.35 -9.22 -5.50
N CYS A 47 5.52 -7.98 -5.04
CA CYS A 47 4.49 -6.95 -5.14
C CYS A 47 5.13 -5.59 -5.38
N ASP A 48 4.71 -4.93 -6.45
CA ASP A 48 5.05 -3.54 -6.75
C ASP A 48 3.93 -2.62 -6.22
N LEU A 49 4.31 -1.49 -5.65
CA LEU A 49 3.37 -0.51 -5.10
C LEU A 49 3.50 0.83 -5.80
N ASN A 50 2.36 1.50 -5.98
CA ASN A 50 2.28 2.91 -6.36
C ASN A 50 1.47 3.67 -5.31
N LEU A 51 2.09 4.66 -4.67
CA LEU A 51 1.50 5.46 -3.59
C LEU A 51 1.28 6.89 -4.05
N ASN A 52 0.03 7.33 -4.03
CA ASN A 52 -0.34 8.73 -4.23
C ASN A 52 -0.81 9.32 -2.89
N THR A 53 -0.08 10.28 -2.34
CA THR A 53 -0.31 10.77 -0.98
C THR A 53 -0.06 12.26 -0.82
N THR A 54 -0.85 12.87 0.05
CA THR A 54 -0.68 14.25 0.50
C THR A 54 0.26 14.36 1.71
N CYS A 55 0.70 13.24 2.31
CA CYS A 55 1.60 13.26 3.46
C CYS A 55 3.08 13.32 3.03
N PRO A 56 3.86 14.32 3.48
CA PRO A 56 5.28 14.45 3.09
C PRO A 56 6.16 13.30 3.61
N ASN A 57 5.78 12.64 4.71
CA ASN A 57 6.53 11.49 5.23
C ASN A 57 6.27 10.22 4.42
N ILE A 58 5.02 10.00 3.99
CA ILE A 58 4.69 8.86 3.13
C ILE A 58 5.28 9.05 1.73
N GLN A 59 5.44 10.29 1.24
CA GLN A 59 6.16 10.57 -0.02
C GLN A 59 7.61 10.10 0.03
N LYS A 60 8.31 10.30 1.16
CA LYS A 60 9.68 9.79 1.35
C LYS A 60 9.71 8.26 1.33
N ILE A 61 8.74 7.63 2.00
CA ILE A 61 8.58 6.17 1.98
C ILE A 61 8.34 5.67 0.56
N ALA A 62 7.49 6.34 -0.21
CA ALA A 62 7.19 6.00 -1.60
C ALA A 62 8.42 6.13 -2.52
N ALA A 63 9.26 7.14 -2.28
CA ALA A 63 10.49 7.35 -3.06
C ALA A 63 11.54 6.26 -2.82
N ASP A 64 11.61 5.73 -1.60
CA ASP A 64 12.55 4.68 -1.20
C ASP A 64 11.97 3.26 -1.33
N LEU A 65 10.78 3.16 -1.92
CA LEU A 65 10.05 1.92 -2.01
C LEU A 65 10.57 1.07 -3.19
N GLY A 66 10.95 -0.17 -2.88
CA GLY A 66 11.27 -1.17 -3.90
C GLY A 66 10.14 -2.19 -4.05
N THR A 67 10.39 -3.22 -4.86
CA THR A 67 9.54 -4.41 -4.90
C THR A 67 9.58 -5.11 -3.54
N LEU A 68 8.40 -5.45 -3.03
CA LEU A 68 8.22 -6.07 -1.73
C LEU A 68 7.98 -7.57 -1.87
N ASN A 69 8.35 -8.33 -0.84
CA ASN A 69 7.93 -9.71 -0.67
C ASN A 69 6.70 -9.77 0.26
N PRO A 70 5.50 -10.08 -0.24
CA PRO A 70 4.28 -10.12 0.57
C PRO A 70 4.40 -10.96 1.85
N LEU A 71 5.10 -12.09 1.81
CA LEU A 71 5.24 -12.97 2.98
C LEU A 71 6.10 -12.36 4.08
N GLU A 72 7.06 -11.50 3.74
CA GLU A 72 7.87 -10.78 4.71
C GLU A 72 7.09 -9.63 5.34
N GLU A 73 6.23 -8.97 4.57
CA GLU A 73 5.45 -7.81 5.02
C GLU A 73 4.29 -8.18 5.97
N ILE A 74 3.67 -9.34 5.79
CA ILE A 74 2.55 -9.79 6.66
C ILE A 74 3.03 -10.37 8.00
N SER A 75 4.30 -10.77 8.09
CA SER A 75 4.82 -11.49 9.24
C SER A 75 5.35 -10.53 10.31
N PHE A 76 4.82 -10.62 11.53
CA PHE A 76 5.35 -9.89 12.69
C PHE A 76 6.79 -10.28 13.08
N LYS A 77 7.28 -11.42 12.58
CA LYS A 77 8.65 -11.92 12.83
C LYS A 77 9.57 -11.74 11.61
N GLY A 78 9.07 -11.15 10.53
CA GLY A 78 9.79 -11.00 9.26
C GLY A 78 10.65 -9.74 9.20
N ASN A 79 11.45 -9.66 8.14
CA ASN A 79 12.24 -8.48 7.76
C ASN A 79 11.39 -7.51 6.93
N SER A 80 10.24 -7.08 7.46
CA SER A 80 9.32 -6.19 6.74
C SER A 80 10.02 -4.88 6.37
N ARG A 81 10.19 -4.66 5.06
CA ARG A 81 10.80 -3.45 4.53
C ARG A 81 9.91 -2.23 4.78
N LEU A 82 8.58 -2.41 4.73
CA LEU A 82 7.65 -1.35 5.08
C LEU A 82 7.86 -0.89 6.52
N ARG A 83 8.02 -1.82 7.47
CA ARG A 83 8.27 -1.47 8.88
C ARG A 83 9.55 -0.67 9.05
N GLU A 84 10.63 -1.05 8.38
CA GLU A 84 11.90 -0.30 8.41
C GLU A 84 11.72 1.13 7.88
N LEU A 85 11.08 1.29 6.72
CA LEU A 85 10.83 2.60 6.12
C LEU A 85 9.92 3.48 7.00
N PHE A 86 8.88 2.90 7.60
CA PHE A 86 8.01 3.62 8.54
C PHE A 86 8.75 4.01 9.82
N PHE A 87 9.62 3.15 10.35
CA PHE A 87 10.46 3.49 11.50
C PHE A 87 11.41 4.65 11.20
N GLN A 88 11.94 4.71 9.99
CA GLN A 88 12.87 5.76 9.56
C GLN A 88 12.16 7.10 9.27
N TYR A 89 10.99 7.07 8.62
CA TYR A 89 10.37 8.28 8.05
C TYR A 89 9.07 8.73 8.71
N CYS A 90 8.32 7.85 9.38
CA CYS A 90 7.02 8.19 9.96
C CYS A 90 7.17 8.61 11.44
N PRO A 91 6.76 9.83 11.82
CA PRO A 91 6.98 10.34 13.18
C PRO A 91 6.03 9.74 14.23
N HIS A 92 5.02 8.98 13.82
CA HIS A 92 4.06 8.36 14.75
C HIS A 92 3.78 6.91 14.38
N ALA A 93 3.84 6.03 15.38
CA ALA A 93 3.69 4.59 15.21
C ALA A 93 2.28 4.16 14.77
N ALA A 94 1.25 4.92 15.16
CA ALA A 94 -0.15 4.58 14.91
C ALA A 94 -0.67 5.05 13.53
N CYS A 95 0.21 5.39 12.58
CA CYS A 95 -0.22 5.82 11.26
C CYS A 95 -1.03 4.71 10.56
N PRO A 96 -2.30 4.93 10.18
CA PRO A 96 -3.11 3.90 9.54
C PRO A 96 -2.65 3.58 8.11
N VAL A 97 -1.73 4.38 7.55
CA VAL A 97 -1.18 4.13 6.21
C VAL A 97 -0.35 2.86 6.18
N LEU A 98 0.42 2.54 7.22
CA LEU A 98 1.19 1.28 7.28
C LEU A 98 0.29 0.05 7.14
N PRO A 99 -0.72 -0.17 8.02
CA PRO A 99 -1.61 -1.31 7.85
C PRO A 99 -2.43 -1.22 6.55
N GLY A 100 -2.74 -0.02 6.05
CA GLY A 100 -3.39 0.15 4.74
C GLY A 100 -2.54 -0.38 3.57
N ILE A 101 -1.23 -0.14 3.59
CA ILE A 101 -0.29 -0.68 2.59
C ILE A 101 -0.21 -2.20 2.71
N VAL A 102 -0.04 -2.73 3.93
CA VAL A 102 0.03 -4.18 4.15
C VAL A 102 -1.25 -4.87 3.65
N LYS A 103 -2.43 -4.30 3.92
CA LYS A 103 -3.70 -4.84 3.39
C LYS A 103 -3.76 -4.83 1.86
N ALA A 104 -3.23 -3.80 1.20
CA ALA A 104 -3.15 -3.77 -0.26
C ALA A 104 -2.27 -4.91 -0.78
N VAL A 105 -1.12 -5.13 -0.14
CA VAL A 105 -0.19 -6.23 -0.46
C VAL A 105 -0.85 -7.60 -0.24
N GLU A 106 -1.53 -7.81 0.89
CA GLU A 106 -2.24 -9.06 1.20
C GLU A 106 -3.28 -9.42 0.14
N VAL A 107 -4.10 -8.44 -0.26
CA VAL A 107 -5.17 -8.65 -1.25
C VAL A 107 -4.58 -8.86 -2.65
N ALA A 108 -3.59 -8.06 -3.05
CA ALA A 108 -2.94 -8.22 -4.35
C ALA A 108 -2.25 -9.58 -4.46
N ALA A 109 -1.55 -10.03 -3.43
CA ALA A 109 -0.85 -11.32 -3.42
C ALA A 109 -1.77 -12.55 -3.25
N GLY A 110 -3.10 -12.36 -3.14
CA GLY A 110 -4.06 -13.44 -2.92
C GLY A 110 -3.98 -14.07 -1.52
N LEU A 111 -3.39 -13.38 -0.55
CA LEU A 111 -3.22 -13.84 0.83
C LEU A 111 -4.43 -13.50 1.71
N ALA A 112 -5.21 -12.48 1.35
CA ALA A 112 -6.44 -12.10 2.01
C ALA A 112 -7.54 -11.71 1.01
N LEU A 113 -8.80 -11.82 1.44
CA LEU A 113 -9.94 -11.31 0.69
C LEU A 113 -10.08 -9.79 0.90
N PRO A 114 -10.59 -9.04 -0.10
CA PRO A 114 -10.89 -7.61 0.07
C PRO A 114 -11.91 -7.38 1.20
N GLY A 115 -11.61 -6.43 2.09
CA GLY A 115 -12.52 -6.02 3.15
C GLY A 115 -11.97 -4.83 3.93
N ASP A 116 -12.83 -3.86 4.22
CA ASP A 116 -12.44 -2.62 4.89
C ASP A 116 -12.14 -2.87 6.38
N ALA A 117 -11.20 -2.10 6.92
CA ALA A 117 -10.93 -2.03 8.35
C ALA A 117 -11.19 -0.61 8.85
N HIS A 118 -11.80 -0.49 10.03
CA HIS A 118 -12.16 0.79 10.61
C HIS A 118 -11.53 0.95 11.99
N ILE A 119 -11.08 2.17 12.28
CA ILE A 119 -10.61 2.57 13.61
C ILE A 119 -11.58 3.65 14.10
N PHE A 120 -12.28 3.37 15.21
CA PHE A 120 -13.18 4.33 15.84
C PHE A 120 -12.53 4.85 17.12
N VAL A 121 -12.45 6.18 17.27
CA VAL A 121 -11.79 6.84 18.41
C VAL A 121 -12.83 7.62 19.22
N GLN A 122 -12.82 7.44 20.54
CA GLN A 122 -13.62 8.17 21.52
C GLN A 122 -12.72 8.63 22.67
N LYS A 123 -13.14 9.65 23.42
CA LYS A 123 -12.37 10.23 24.54
C LYS A 123 -12.70 9.56 25.86
#